data_AF-A0A2V9P251-F1
#
_entry.id   AF-A0A2V9P251-F1
#
_cell.length_a   1.000
_cell.length_b   1.000
_cell.length_c   1.000
_cell.angle_alpha   90.00
_cell.angle_beta   90.00
_cell.angle_gamma   90.00
#
_symmetry.space_group_name_H-M   'P 1'
#
loop_
_entity.id
_entity.type
_entity.pdbx_description
1 polymer ?
#
loop_
_entity_poly.entity_id
_entity_poly.type
_entity_poly.pdbx_seq_one_letter_code
_entity_poly.pdbx_strand_id
1 'polypeptide(L)'
;MHHGVGKPDKPENTRRVLSNFRDILAFEHGCLASGDGDNIPRYAFVHGNFALANSAGGRACGVDSEMLILAETGCYADLTLPASIFHWAQTAKINSLYECGLPLDRRAPHRRGRDLESGRPPKVFPLIIQGPLLLDFRRPGRRWRIEAAAFTNSHPPDLHRLRLWRRAAICVRGRPDWLFIKLHCHGMDPTQELG
;
A
#
# COMPACT_ATOMS: atom_id res chain seq x y z
N MET A 1 -7.77 -3.03 12.76
CA MET A 1 -8.13 -4.34 13.31
C MET A 1 -7.28 -5.43 12.66
N HIS A 2 -6.37 -6.05 13.42
CA HIS A 2 -6.01 -7.49 13.36
C HIS A 2 -4.97 -7.75 14.48
N HIS A 3 -5.45 -7.73 15.73
CA HIS A 3 -4.78 -8.40 16.83
C HIS A 3 -5.52 -9.73 17.04
N GLY A 4 -4.84 -10.87 16.91
CA GLY A 4 -5.28 -12.10 17.60
C GLY A 4 -6.10 -13.16 16.86
N VAL A 5 -6.02 -13.34 15.53
CA VAL A 5 -6.63 -14.52 14.88
C VAL A 5 -5.54 -15.51 14.46
N GLY A 6 -5.42 -16.62 15.20
CA GLY A 6 -4.43 -17.69 14.97
C GLY A 6 -4.68 -18.58 13.75
N LYS A 7 -5.56 -18.18 12.83
CA LYS A 7 -5.84 -18.91 11.59
C LYS A 7 -5.90 -17.92 10.41
N PRO A 8 -5.35 -18.31 9.24
CA PRO A 8 -5.42 -17.48 8.04
C PRO A 8 -6.87 -17.22 7.64
N ASP A 9 -7.15 -15.98 7.23
CA ASP A 9 -8.47 -15.61 6.73
C ASP A 9 -8.79 -16.36 5.42
N LYS A 10 -10.08 -16.54 5.13
CA LYS A 10 -10.55 -17.21 3.90
C LYS A 10 -11.02 -16.19 2.86
N PRO A 11 -10.85 -16.47 1.55
CA PRO A 11 -11.30 -15.58 0.47
C PRO A 11 -12.73 -15.05 0.64
N GLU A 12 -13.67 -15.91 1.03
CA GLU A 12 -15.08 -15.56 1.19
C GLU A 12 -15.30 -14.57 2.34
N ASN A 13 -14.58 -14.76 3.45
CA ASN A 13 -14.69 -13.89 4.60
C ASN A 13 -14.04 -12.53 4.33
N THR A 14 -12.86 -12.52 3.69
CA THR A 14 -12.18 -11.29 3.27
C THR A 14 -13.08 -10.45 2.35
N ARG A 15 -13.72 -11.08 1.35
CA ARG A 15 -14.68 -10.39 0.47
C ARG A 15 -15.83 -9.80 1.26
N ARG A 16 -16.46 -10.58 2.14
CA ARG A 16 -17.61 -10.15 2.94
C ARG A 16 -17.26 -8.94 3.82
N VAL A 17 -16.12 -8.98 4.51
CA VAL A 17 -15.68 -7.90 5.38
C VAL A 17 -15.39 -6.63 4.57
N LEU A 18 -14.68 -6.75 3.45
CA LEU A 18 -14.37 -5.60 2.59
C LEU A 18 -15.62 -4.95 2.01
N SER A 19 -16.52 -5.73 1.41
CA SER A 19 -17.76 -5.20 0.84
C SER A 19 -18.64 -4.56 1.90
N ASN A 20 -18.86 -5.22 3.04
CA ASN A 20 -19.70 -4.68 4.11
C ASN A 20 -19.14 -3.37 4.65
N PHE A 21 -17.83 -3.31 4.92
CA PHE A 21 -17.22 -2.10 5.47
C PHE A 21 -17.21 -0.95 4.47
N ARG A 22 -16.93 -1.24 3.18
CA ARG A 22 -17.06 -0.28 2.08
C ARG A 22 -18.48 0.29 2.01
N ASP A 23 -19.49 -0.57 2.06
CA ASP A 23 -20.89 -0.15 1.91
C ASP A 23 -21.35 0.70 3.10
N ILE A 24 -20.96 0.35 4.34
CA ILE A 24 -21.19 1.19 5.52
C ILE A 24 -20.56 2.57 5.34
N LEU A 25 -19.27 2.63 4.94
CA LEU A 25 -18.58 3.90 4.71
C LEU A 25 -19.24 4.73 3.61
N ALA A 26 -19.73 4.10 2.54
CA ALA A 26 -20.35 4.79 1.42
C ALA A 26 -21.77 5.28 1.75
N PHE A 27 -22.63 4.40 2.22
CA PHE A 27 -24.08 4.66 2.28
C PHE A 27 -24.55 5.16 3.63
N GLU A 28 -23.90 4.78 4.74
CA GLU A 28 -24.27 5.25 6.07
C GLU A 28 -23.47 6.50 6.46
N HIS A 29 -22.21 6.59 6.05
CA HIS A 29 -21.33 7.69 6.44
C HIS A 29 -21.00 8.68 5.31
N GLY A 30 -21.33 8.40 4.05
CA GLY A 30 -21.05 9.29 2.93
C GLY A 30 -19.56 9.54 2.68
N CYS A 31 -18.69 8.65 3.14
CA CYS A 31 -17.24 8.81 3.11
C CYS A 31 -16.59 8.32 1.81
N LEU A 32 -17.32 7.58 0.97
CA LEU A 32 -16.81 7.03 -0.28
C LEU A 32 -17.71 7.43 -1.45
N ALA A 33 -17.07 7.76 -2.57
CA ALA A 33 -17.76 8.02 -3.83
C ALA A 33 -17.67 6.80 -4.75
N SER A 34 -18.65 6.66 -5.63
CA SER A 34 -18.55 5.77 -6.79
C SER A 34 -17.84 6.50 -7.93
N GLY A 35 -17.19 5.74 -8.81
CA GLY A 35 -16.62 6.30 -10.05
C GLY A 35 -17.73 6.69 -11.04
N ASP A 36 -17.42 7.56 -12.00
CA ASP A 36 -18.36 7.93 -13.07
C ASP A 36 -18.81 6.68 -13.85
N GLY A 37 -20.10 6.38 -13.77
CA GLY A 37 -20.72 5.20 -14.42
C GLY A 37 -20.56 3.88 -13.65
N ASP A 38 -19.86 3.87 -12.52
CA ASP A 38 -19.77 2.71 -11.64
C ASP A 38 -20.86 2.77 -10.56
N ASN A 39 -21.58 1.66 -10.36
CA ASN A 39 -22.51 1.53 -9.22
C ASN A 39 -21.82 1.04 -7.94
N ILE A 40 -20.49 0.89 -7.95
CA ILE A 40 -19.72 0.34 -6.84
C ILE A 40 -18.88 1.46 -6.21
N PRO A 41 -19.02 1.73 -4.89
CA PRO A 41 -18.16 2.67 -4.19
C PRO A 41 -16.69 2.31 -4.32
N ARG A 42 -15.83 3.30 -4.53
CA ARG A 42 -14.39 3.11 -4.76
C ARG A 42 -13.61 3.42 -3.48
N TYR A 43 -12.61 2.60 -3.18
CA TYR A 43 -11.76 2.78 -1.99
C TYR A 43 -10.29 2.49 -2.27
N ALA A 44 -9.42 3.03 -1.42
CA ALA A 44 -8.01 2.66 -1.37
C ALA A 44 -7.77 1.74 -0.16
N PHE A 45 -6.84 0.80 -0.31
CA PHE A 45 -6.57 -0.24 0.67
C PHE A 45 -5.16 -0.11 1.24
N VAL A 46 -5.00 -0.51 2.51
CA VAL A 46 -3.71 -0.70 3.16
C VAL A 46 -3.77 -1.95 4.02
N HIS A 47 -2.87 -2.90 3.76
CA HIS A 47 -2.88 -4.19 4.43
C HIS A 47 -2.18 -4.11 5.80
N GLY A 48 -2.86 -4.54 6.87
CA GLY A 48 -2.25 -4.69 8.19
C GLY A 48 -1.11 -5.73 8.17
N ASN A 49 0.05 -5.44 8.74
CA ASN A 49 1.26 -6.30 8.67
C ASN A 49 1.86 -6.49 7.26
N PHE A 50 1.48 -5.64 6.30
CA PHE A 50 2.08 -5.56 4.96
C PHE A 50 1.93 -6.79 4.04
N ALA A 51 1.31 -7.87 4.50
CA ALA A 51 1.32 -9.19 3.85
C ALA A 51 0.33 -9.34 2.68
N LEU A 52 0.16 -8.29 1.88
CA LEU A 52 -0.76 -8.21 0.73
C LEU A 52 -0.68 -9.45 -0.16
N ALA A 53 -1.82 -10.00 -0.56
CA ALA A 53 -2.00 -11.22 -1.34
C ALA A 53 -1.07 -12.35 -0.90
N ASN A 54 -1.04 -12.59 0.41
CA ASN A 54 -0.23 -13.65 1.02
C ASN A 54 1.27 -13.55 0.64
N SER A 55 1.79 -12.33 0.52
CA SER A 55 3.19 -12.08 0.11
C SER A 55 4.22 -12.64 1.09
N ALA A 56 3.84 -12.81 2.36
CA ALA A 56 4.67 -13.39 3.40
C ALA A 56 4.48 -14.92 3.59
N GLY A 57 3.76 -15.61 2.69
CA GLY A 57 3.73 -17.08 2.63
C GLY A 57 3.04 -17.76 3.82
N GLY A 58 1.86 -17.29 4.19
CA GLY A 58 1.02 -17.79 5.27
C GLY A 58 1.17 -16.99 6.56
N ARG A 59 2.13 -16.07 6.62
CA ARG A 59 2.36 -15.19 7.76
C ARG A 59 1.47 -13.96 7.63
N ALA A 60 0.64 -13.70 8.64
CA ALA A 60 -0.28 -12.56 8.76
C ALA A 60 -1.40 -12.44 7.69
N CYS A 61 -1.28 -13.08 6.53
CA CYS A 61 -2.34 -13.24 5.54
C CYS A 61 -2.23 -14.65 4.92
N GLY A 62 -3.36 -15.25 4.55
CA GLY A 62 -3.42 -16.55 3.89
C GLY A 62 -4.26 -16.56 2.61
N VAL A 63 -4.65 -15.39 2.12
CA VAL A 63 -5.55 -15.24 0.96
C VAL A 63 -4.72 -14.92 -0.28
N ASP A 64 -4.49 -15.94 -1.11
CA ASP A 64 -3.73 -15.78 -2.36
C ASP A 64 -4.47 -14.90 -3.37
N SER A 65 -5.81 -14.98 -3.41
CA SER A 65 -6.68 -14.24 -4.32
C SER A 65 -7.07 -12.85 -3.83
N GLU A 66 -6.39 -12.30 -2.82
CA GLU A 66 -6.75 -11.02 -2.21
C GLU A 66 -6.78 -9.87 -3.23
N MET A 67 -5.84 -9.84 -4.18
CA MET A 67 -5.82 -8.79 -5.22
C MET A 67 -7.05 -8.86 -6.12
N LEU A 68 -7.53 -10.06 -6.47
CA LEU A 68 -8.77 -10.23 -7.23
C LEU A 68 -9.97 -9.72 -6.41
N ILE A 69 -10.05 -10.08 -5.14
CA ILE A 69 -11.13 -9.64 -4.25
C ILE A 69 -11.13 -8.12 -4.11
N LEU A 70 -9.96 -7.50 -3.91
CA LEU A 70 -9.81 -6.05 -3.84
C LEU A 70 -10.33 -5.40 -5.13
N ALA A 71 -9.92 -5.90 -6.30
CA ALA A 71 -10.37 -5.38 -7.59
C ALA A 71 -11.90 -5.45 -7.75
N GLU A 72 -12.49 -6.62 -7.50
CA GLU A 72 -13.94 -6.87 -7.66
C GLU A 72 -14.80 -6.11 -6.65
N THR A 73 -14.24 -5.78 -5.48
CA THR A 73 -14.93 -4.98 -4.47
C THR A 73 -14.76 -3.47 -4.68
N GLY A 74 -14.05 -3.04 -5.72
CA GLY A 74 -13.92 -1.61 -6.05
C GLY A 74 -12.67 -0.92 -5.52
N CYS A 75 -11.67 -1.68 -5.05
CA CYS A 75 -10.38 -1.11 -4.66
C CYS A 75 -9.66 -0.55 -5.90
N TYR A 76 -9.32 0.73 -5.91
CA TYR A 76 -8.61 1.37 -7.02
C TYR A 76 -7.11 1.55 -6.75
N ALA A 77 -6.68 1.53 -5.48
CA ALA A 77 -5.28 1.68 -5.12
C ALA A 77 -4.94 0.88 -3.86
N ASP A 78 -3.79 0.22 -3.89
CA ASP A 78 -3.12 -0.34 -2.72
C ASP A 78 -2.00 0.61 -2.28
N LEU A 79 -2.00 0.91 -0.98
CA LEU A 79 -1.05 1.79 -0.31
C LEU A 79 -0.16 1.01 0.69
N THR A 80 -0.05 -0.31 0.55
CA THR A 80 0.63 -1.16 1.53
C THR A 80 2.15 -0.99 1.53
N LEU A 81 2.77 -0.82 0.36
CA LEU A 81 4.24 -0.84 0.23
C LEU A 81 4.88 0.56 0.34
N PRO A 82 6.08 0.71 0.93
CA PRO A 82 7.00 -0.35 1.34
C PRO A 82 6.70 -0.93 2.73
N ALA A 83 7.08 -2.19 2.94
CA ALA A 83 7.03 -2.89 4.23
C ALA A 83 8.33 -2.78 5.05
N SER A 84 9.46 -2.40 4.42
CA SER A 84 10.86 -2.41 4.89
C SER A 84 11.69 -3.58 4.36
N ILE A 85 12.99 -3.36 4.11
CA ILE A 85 13.87 -4.31 3.38
C ILE A 85 14.09 -5.66 4.06
N PHE A 86 13.83 -5.76 5.36
CA PHE A 86 13.95 -7.02 6.12
C PHE A 86 12.60 -7.72 6.33
N HIS A 87 11.51 -7.11 5.88
CA HIS A 87 10.19 -7.67 6.05
C HIS A 87 9.89 -8.69 4.95
N TRP A 88 9.33 -9.85 5.31
CA TRP A 88 9.05 -10.96 4.39
C TRP A 88 8.07 -10.61 3.26
N ALA A 89 7.22 -9.60 3.48
CA ALA A 89 6.28 -9.10 2.48
C ALA A 89 6.89 -8.08 1.50
N GLN A 90 8.10 -7.56 1.76
CA GLN A 90 8.72 -6.56 0.90
C GLN A 90 9.04 -7.14 -0.47
N THR A 91 8.63 -6.43 -1.52
CA THR A 91 8.90 -6.81 -2.91
C THR A 91 10.20 -6.17 -3.42
N ALA A 92 10.81 -6.80 -4.43
CA ALA A 92 12.03 -6.29 -5.06
C ALA A 92 11.78 -5.01 -5.87
N LYS A 93 10.58 -4.85 -6.42
CA LYS A 93 10.15 -3.59 -7.06
C LYS A 93 9.86 -2.56 -5.97
N ILE A 94 10.61 -1.47 -5.97
CA ILE A 94 10.50 -0.39 -4.99
C ILE A 94 10.33 0.95 -5.72
N ASN A 95 9.89 1.99 -5.01
CA ASN A 95 9.81 3.37 -5.53
C ASN A 95 9.05 3.48 -6.86
N SER A 96 7.91 2.77 -6.98
CA SER A 96 7.18 2.65 -8.24
C SER A 96 5.68 2.92 -8.09
N LEU A 97 5.05 3.36 -9.19
CA LEU A 97 3.60 3.38 -9.39
C LEU A 97 3.29 2.43 -10.53
N TYR A 98 2.46 1.41 -10.31
CA TYR A 98 2.32 0.36 -11.32
C TYR A 98 0.99 -0.41 -11.26
N GLU A 99 0.60 -0.95 -12.41
CA GLU A 99 -0.41 -1.99 -12.53
C GLU A 99 0.15 -3.32 -12.03
N CYS A 100 -0.59 -4.00 -11.15
CA CYS A 100 -0.21 -5.32 -10.66
C CYS A 100 -0.05 -6.35 -11.80
N GLY A 101 0.87 -7.29 -11.65
CA GLY A 101 0.97 -8.44 -12.55
C GLY A 101 -0.30 -9.31 -12.54
N LEU A 102 -0.47 -10.12 -13.59
CA LEU A 102 -1.52 -11.12 -13.70
C LEU A 102 -0.93 -12.54 -13.56
N PRO A 103 -1.74 -13.53 -13.14
CA PRO A 103 -3.16 -13.42 -12.75
C PRO A 103 -3.36 -12.95 -11.30
N LEU A 104 -4.50 -12.29 -11.01
CA LEU A 104 -4.81 -11.68 -9.70
C LEU A 104 -5.29 -12.68 -8.63
N ASP A 105 -5.67 -13.88 -9.02
CA ASP A 105 -6.12 -14.96 -8.15
C ASP A 105 -4.95 -15.74 -7.51
N ARG A 106 -3.70 -15.37 -7.83
CA ARG A 106 -2.48 -15.99 -7.33
C ARG A 106 -1.80 -15.13 -6.29
N ARG A 107 -1.06 -15.80 -5.41
CA ARG A 107 -0.20 -15.20 -4.40
C ARG A 107 0.74 -14.14 -4.97
N ALA A 108 0.80 -13.00 -4.27
CA ALA A 108 1.77 -11.92 -4.45
C ALA A 108 1.98 -11.47 -5.91
N PRO A 109 0.91 -11.23 -6.70
CA PRO A 109 1.05 -10.91 -8.11
C PRO A 109 1.69 -9.51 -8.30
N HIS A 110 1.53 -8.65 -7.29
CA HIS A 110 2.11 -7.31 -7.21
C HIS A 110 3.64 -7.30 -7.03
N ARG A 111 4.31 -8.45 -6.88
CA ARG A 111 5.78 -8.54 -6.91
C ARG A 111 6.37 -8.08 -8.24
N ARG A 112 5.56 -8.12 -9.29
CA ARG A 112 5.86 -7.60 -10.62
C ARG A 112 4.69 -6.75 -11.10
N GLY A 113 4.89 -6.01 -12.18
CA GLY A 113 3.87 -5.16 -12.74
C GLY A 113 4.44 -4.17 -13.74
N ARG A 114 3.55 -3.48 -14.45
CA ARG A 114 3.91 -2.48 -15.45
C ARG A 114 3.77 -1.09 -14.84
N ASP A 115 4.83 -0.29 -14.94
CA ASP A 115 4.78 1.10 -14.47
C ASP A 115 3.65 1.87 -15.15
N LEU A 116 3.02 2.76 -14.38
CA LEU A 116 2.10 3.74 -14.94
C LEU A 116 2.82 4.63 -15.93
N GLU A 117 2.12 4.96 -17.02
CA GLU A 117 2.67 5.69 -18.14
C GLU A 117 1.65 6.71 -18.67
N SER A 118 2.13 7.92 -18.95
CA SER A 118 1.28 8.97 -19.50
C SER A 118 0.72 8.58 -20.86
N GLY A 119 -0.54 8.94 -21.12
CA GLY A 119 -1.24 8.54 -22.36
C GLY A 119 -1.70 7.09 -22.39
N ARG A 120 -1.49 6.32 -21.30
CA ARG A 120 -1.93 4.93 -21.18
C ARG A 120 -2.85 4.76 -19.96
N PRO A 121 -4.18 4.67 -20.17
CA PRO A 121 -5.11 4.36 -19.10
C PRO A 121 -4.80 3.00 -18.45
N PRO A 122 -4.80 2.91 -17.11
CA PRO A 122 -4.68 1.63 -16.41
C PRO A 122 -5.84 0.70 -16.74
N LYS A 123 -5.55 -0.60 -16.79
CA LYS A 123 -6.50 -1.67 -17.05
C LYS A 123 -6.60 -2.68 -15.90
N VAL A 124 -5.59 -2.74 -15.04
CA VAL A 124 -5.54 -3.66 -13.90
C VAL A 124 -5.53 -2.87 -12.59
N PHE A 125 -6.54 -3.13 -11.76
CA PHE A 125 -6.70 -2.55 -10.43
C PHE A 125 -6.61 -3.64 -9.34
N PRO A 126 -6.28 -3.29 -8.08
CA PRO A 126 -5.85 -1.95 -7.65
C PRO A 126 -4.45 -1.58 -8.17
N LEU A 127 -4.22 -0.28 -8.37
CA LEU A 127 -2.89 0.25 -8.65
C LEU A 127 -2.01 0.12 -7.42
N ILE A 128 -0.74 -0.26 -7.60
CA ILE A 128 0.22 -0.31 -6.50
C ILE A 128 0.93 1.03 -6.39
N ILE A 129 0.71 1.74 -5.29
CA ILE A 129 1.27 3.06 -5.02
C ILE A 129 2.30 2.93 -3.91
N GLN A 130 3.59 2.89 -4.28
CA GLN A 130 4.66 2.76 -3.29
C GLN A 130 5.10 4.10 -2.72
N GLY A 131 5.51 4.08 -1.46
CA GLY A 131 6.24 5.18 -0.84
C GLY A 131 7.76 5.08 -1.04
N PRO A 132 8.51 6.15 -0.71
CA PRO A 132 9.97 6.14 -0.74
C PRO A 132 10.56 5.04 0.14
N LEU A 133 11.47 4.25 -0.44
CA LEU A 133 12.35 3.31 0.24
C LEU A 133 13.79 3.50 -0.25
N LEU A 134 14.65 4.05 0.60
CA LEU A 134 16.06 4.33 0.27
C LEU A 134 17.00 3.97 1.43
N LEU A 135 18.29 3.89 1.12
CA LEU A 135 19.34 3.92 2.12
C LEU A 135 19.74 5.37 2.41
N ASP A 136 19.78 5.71 3.70
CA ASP A 136 20.24 6.99 4.23
C ASP A 136 21.66 6.86 4.80
N PHE A 137 22.60 7.60 4.21
CA PHE A 137 24.04 7.58 4.54
C PHE A 137 24.51 8.86 5.26
N ARG A 138 23.61 9.59 5.94
CA ARG A 138 23.86 10.88 6.59
C ARG A 138 25.16 11.06 7.40
N ARG A 139 25.84 10.00 7.84
CA ARG A 139 27.08 10.10 8.60
C ARG A 139 28.13 9.11 8.09
N PRO A 140 29.27 9.57 7.56
CA PRO A 140 30.46 8.73 7.41
C PRO A 140 30.80 8.10 8.77
N GLY A 141 30.98 6.78 8.83
CA GLY A 141 31.36 6.05 10.05
C GLY A 141 30.23 5.59 10.97
N ARG A 142 28.94 5.84 10.66
CA ARG A 142 27.79 5.16 11.31
C ARG A 142 27.11 4.19 10.35
N ARG A 143 26.43 3.18 10.92
CA ARG A 143 25.56 2.26 10.18
C ARG A 143 24.55 3.05 9.34
N TRP A 144 24.45 2.70 8.06
CA TRP A 144 23.40 3.19 7.16
C TRP A 144 22.02 2.91 7.76
N ARG A 145 21.03 3.74 7.41
CA ARG A 145 19.64 3.56 7.83
C ARG A 145 18.73 3.32 6.64
N ILE A 146 17.63 2.64 6.88
CA ILE A 146 16.57 2.49 5.89
C ILE A 146 15.60 3.64 6.10
N GLU A 147 15.43 4.46 5.08
CA GLU A 147 14.39 5.50 5.02
C GLU A 147 13.19 4.91 4.28
N ALA A 148 12.07 4.75 4.98
CA ALA A 148 10.83 4.17 4.45
C ALA A 148 9.64 5.15 4.48
N ALA A 149 9.90 6.47 4.63
CA ALA A 149 8.88 7.51 4.69
C ALA A 149 7.89 7.41 5.86
N ALA A 150 8.32 6.81 6.97
CA ALA A 150 7.59 6.84 8.24
C ALA A 150 7.58 8.27 8.82
N PHE A 151 6.42 8.78 9.20
CA PHE A 151 6.24 10.11 9.78
C PHE A 151 5.74 9.93 11.23
N THR A 152 6.69 9.80 12.16
CA THR A 152 6.43 9.46 13.56
C THR A 152 7.39 10.21 14.49
N ASN A 153 7.20 10.12 15.81
CA ASN A 153 8.15 10.74 16.76
C ASN A 153 9.58 10.19 16.64
N SER A 154 9.73 8.89 16.34
CA SER A 154 11.04 8.28 16.08
C SER A 154 11.62 8.63 14.70
N HIS A 155 10.78 9.09 13.79
CA HIS A 155 11.12 9.51 12.43
C HIS A 155 10.46 10.87 12.13
N PRO A 156 10.97 11.95 12.73
CA PRO A 156 10.35 13.27 12.62
C PRO A 156 10.50 13.87 11.22
N PRO A 157 9.69 14.88 10.85
CA PRO A 157 9.89 15.67 9.65
C PRO A 157 11.28 16.32 9.64
N ASP A 158 11.94 16.29 8.49
CA ASP A 158 13.24 16.95 8.29
C ASP A 158 13.50 17.17 6.79
N LEU A 159 14.12 18.31 6.46
CA LEU A 159 14.42 18.70 5.08
C LEU A 159 15.38 17.72 4.38
N HIS A 160 16.29 17.06 5.10
CA HIS A 160 17.10 16.01 4.47
C HIS A 160 16.24 14.81 4.08
N ARG A 161 15.26 14.41 4.91
CA ARG A 161 14.33 13.33 4.55
C ARG A 161 13.54 13.70 3.30
N LEU A 162 13.05 14.94 3.22
CA LEU A 162 12.38 15.44 2.03
C LEU A 162 13.28 15.35 0.78
N ARG A 163 14.57 15.67 0.89
CA ARG A 163 15.52 15.50 -0.22
C ARG A 163 15.69 14.02 -0.59
N LEU A 164 15.73 13.09 0.36
CA LEU A 164 15.77 11.66 0.08
C LEU A 164 14.49 11.17 -0.60
N TRP A 165 13.32 11.60 -0.12
CA TRP A 165 12.03 11.22 -0.70
C TRP A 165 11.90 11.73 -2.14
N ARG A 166 12.35 12.96 -2.42
CA ARG A 166 12.44 13.49 -3.80
C ARG A 166 13.40 12.66 -4.67
N ARG A 167 14.53 12.21 -4.11
CA ARG A 167 15.49 11.33 -4.81
C ARG A 167 14.93 9.95 -5.13
N ALA A 168 13.89 9.48 -4.45
CA ALA A 168 13.20 8.24 -4.83
C ALA A 168 12.58 8.34 -6.23
N ALA A 169 12.29 9.57 -6.70
CA ALA A 169 11.83 9.88 -8.05
C ALA A 169 10.63 9.04 -8.51
N ILE A 170 9.72 8.74 -7.57
CA ILE A 170 8.49 7.99 -7.84
C ILE A 170 7.60 8.88 -8.69
N CYS A 171 7.40 8.51 -9.95
CA CYS A 171 6.64 9.29 -10.92
C CYS A 171 5.92 8.38 -11.92
N VAL A 172 5.00 8.98 -12.69
CA VAL A 172 4.40 8.34 -13.86
C VAL A 172 5.39 8.45 -15.02
N ARG A 173 5.62 7.35 -15.74
CA ARG A 173 6.54 7.35 -16.88
C ARG A 173 6.08 8.37 -17.93
N GLY A 174 7.04 9.17 -18.42
CA GLY A 174 6.77 10.28 -19.32
C GLY A 174 6.33 11.58 -18.63
N ARG A 175 6.14 11.58 -17.30
CA ARG A 175 5.82 12.76 -16.48
C ARG A 175 6.71 12.85 -15.24
N PRO A 176 8.02 13.14 -15.41
CA PRO A 176 8.95 13.30 -14.30
C PRO A 176 8.62 14.52 -13.42
N ASP A 177 7.81 15.45 -13.92
CA ASP A 177 7.24 16.58 -13.18
C ASP A 177 6.16 16.15 -12.15
N TRP A 178 5.62 14.93 -12.28
CA TRP A 178 4.64 14.37 -11.36
C TRP A 178 5.32 13.49 -10.33
N LEU A 179 5.82 14.13 -9.26
CA LEU A 179 6.46 13.44 -8.15
C LEU A 179 5.45 13.01 -7.08
N PHE A 180 5.48 11.73 -6.71
CA PHE A 180 4.66 11.15 -5.66
C PHE A 180 5.50 10.85 -4.43
N ILE A 181 5.13 11.43 -3.28
CA ILE A 181 5.75 11.16 -1.98
C ILE A 181 4.65 10.65 -1.05
N LYS A 182 4.54 9.33 -0.93
CA LYS A 182 3.63 8.70 0.03
C LYS A 182 4.32 8.52 1.37
N LEU A 183 3.83 9.26 2.37
CA LEU A 183 4.24 9.13 3.76
C LEU A 183 3.26 8.23 4.51
N HIS A 184 3.70 7.61 5.61
CA HIS A 184 2.82 6.84 6.48
C HIS A 184 3.12 7.14 7.94
N CYS A 185 2.10 7.11 8.78
CA CYS A 185 2.22 7.14 10.23
C CYS A 185 1.52 5.90 10.81
N HIS A 186 1.85 5.54 12.04
CA HIS A 186 1.01 4.62 12.80
C HIS A 186 -0.12 5.43 13.43
N GLY A 187 -1.36 5.00 13.23
CA GLY A 187 -2.52 5.60 13.88
C GLY A 187 -2.56 5.28 15.37
N MET A 188 -3.11 6.22 16.14
CA MET A 188 -3.50 6.21 17.56
C MET A 188 -2.82 5.16 18.45
N ASP A 189 -1.84 5.63 19.24
CA ASP A 189 -1.43 4.91 20.44
C ASP A 189 -2.62 4.88 21.41
N PRO A 190 -3.15 3.71 21.82
CA PRO A 190 -4.24 3.66 22.78
C PRO A 190 -3.86 4.22 24.17
N THR A 191 -2.59 4.55 24.39
CA THR A 191 -2.06 5.21 25.59
C THR A 191 -1.79 6.71 25.42
N GLN A 192 -2.05 7.28 24.23
CA GLN A 192 -1.96 8.73 24.03
C GLN A 192 -3.14 9.42 24.75
N GLU A 193 -2.94 9.81 26.00
CA GLU A 193 -3.81 10.79 26.65
C GLU A 193 -3.66 12.15 25.93
N LEU A 194 -4.79 12.82 25.70
CA LEU A 194 -4.81 14.20 25.23
C LEU A 194 -4.16 15.07 26.31
N GLY A 195 -2.91 15.47 26.07
CA GLY A 195 -2.21 16.47 26.88
C GLY A 195 -2.79 17.86 26.72
#